data_AF-A0A8T6N5G5-F1
#
_entry.id   AF-A0A8T6N5G5-F1
#
_cell.length_a   1.000
_cell.length_b   1.000
_cell.length_c   1.000
_cell.angle_alpha   90.00
_cell.angle_beta   90.00
_cell.angle_gamma   90.00
#
_symmetry.space_group_name_H-M   'P 1'
#
loop_
_entity.id
_entity.type
_entity.pdbx_description
1 polymer ?
#
loop_
_entity_poly.entity_id
_entity_poly.type
_entity_poly.pdbx_seq_one_letter_code
_entity_poly.pdbx_strand_id
1 'polypeptide(L)'
;MDDITHKIRARFDHEAAKHTLREKYEAKMLFAHQGGMFRASAELIVLLSSFTDDTIVILDEFKNPTRVNRTNLLQEAKQRHQEMLNAWSVELDGMSTQR
;
A
#
# COMPACT_ATOMS: atom_id res chain seq x y z
N MET A 1 -34.53 -21.16 -9.09
CA MET A 1 -33.20 -21.66 -8.68
C MET A 1 -32.09 -20.77 -9.23
N ASP A 2 -32.28 -20.17 -10.41
CA ASP A 2 -31.30 -19.28 -11.07
C ASP A 2 -31.00 -17.95 -10.35
N ASP A 3 -31.98 -17.34 -9.66
CA ASP A 3 -31.81 -16.04 -8.98
C ASP A 3 -30.81 -16.10 -7.80
N ILE A 4 -30.79 -17.21 -7.07
CA ILE A 4 -29.86 -17.40 -5.95
C ILE A 4 -28.42 -17.59 -6.48
N THR A 5 -28.24 -18.39 -7.53
CA THR A 5 -26.93 -18.58 -8.18
C THR A 5 -26.40 -17.26 -8.75
N HIS A 6 -27.27 -16.43 -9.34
CA HIS A 6 -26.88 -15.13 -9.86
C HIS A 6 -26.43 -14.17 -8.74
N LYS A 7 -27.18 -14.10 -7.63
CA LYS A 7 -26.82 -13.29 -6.45
C LYS A 7 -25.51 -13.74 -5.79
N ILE A 8 -25.25 -15.05 -5.72
CA ILE A 8 -24.00 -15.59 -5.17
C ILE A 8 -22.81 -15.20 -6.05
N ARG A 9 -22.92 -15.37 -7.38
CA ARG A 9 -21.86 -14.98 -8.33
C ARG A 9 -21.54 -13.49 -8.25
N ALA A 10 -22.55 -12.63 -8.29
CA ALA A 10 -22.34 -11.18 -8.21
C ALA A 10 -21.60 -10.75 -6.92
N ARG A 11 -21.88 -11.39 -5.79
CA ARG A 11 -21.15 -11.15 -4.53
C ARG A 11 -19.70 -11.65 -4.59
N PHE A 12 -19.49 -12.83 -5.15
CA PHE A 12 -18.16 -13.41 -5.30
C PHE A 12 -17.28 -12.53 -6.20
N ASP A 13 -17.80 -12.13 -7.36
CA ASP A 13 -17.09 -11.29 -8.32
C ASP A 13 -16.75 -9.91 -7.71
N HIS A 14 -17.65 -9.36 -6.89
CA HIS A 14 -17.41 -8.10 -6.17
C HIS A 14 -16.26 -8.21 -5.15
N GLU A 15 -16.24 -9.28 -4.36
CA GLU A 15 -15.17 -9.50 -3.39
C GLU A 15 -13.84 -9.82 -4.08
N ALA A 16 -13.86 -10.56 -5.20
CA ALA A 16 -12.69 -10.79 -6.03
C ALA A 16 -12.13 -9.47 -6.60
N ALA A 17 -13.00 -8.60 -7.11
CA ALA A 17 -12.60 -7.29 -7.64
C ALA A 17 -11.97 -6.40 -6.56
N LYS A 18 -12.53 -6.36 -5.34
CA LYS A 18 -11.91 -5.65 -4.21
C LYS A 18 -10.54 -6.22 -3.83
N HIS A 19 -10.40 -7.54 -3.85
CA HIS A 19 -9.12 -8.19 -3.56
C HIS A 19 -8.05 -7.78 -4.57
N THR A 20 -8.36 -7.87 -5.86
CA THR A 20 -7.46 -7.45 -6.93
C THR A 20 -7.11 -5.96 -6.83
N LEU A 21 -8.09 -5.12 -6.46
CA LEU A 21 -7.86 -3.69 -6.25
C LEU A 21 -6.85 -3.44 -5.12
N ARG A 22 -7.00 -4.15 -3.99
CA ARG A 22 -6.04 -4.07 -2.88
C ARG A 22 -4.64 -4.46 -3.34
N GLU A 23 -4.48 -5.61 -3.98
CA GLU A 23 -3.17 -6.11 -4.43
C GLU A 23 -2.49 -5.12 -5.40
N LYS A 24 -3.27 -4.52 -6.30
CA LYS A 24 -2.79 -3.48 -7.22
C LYS A 24 -2.18 -2.30 -6.47
N TYR A 25 -2.83 -1.80 -5.43
CA TYR A 25 -2.33 -0.64 -4.69
C TYR A 25 -1.20 -0.99 -3.72
N GLU A 26 -1.25 -2.15 -3.07
CA GLU A 26 -0.15 -2.64 -2.24
C GLU A 26 1.14 -2.81 -3.07
N ALA A 27 1.03 -3.33 -4.30
CA ALA A 27 2.17 -3.44 -5.19
C ALA A 27 2.75 -2.06 -5.59
N LYS A 28 1.91 -1.05 -5.81
CA LYS A 28 2.35 0.32 -6.14
C LYS A 28 3.01 1.05 -4.96
N MET A 29 2.76 0.61 -3.73
CA MET A 29 3.44 1.15 -2.55
C MET A 29 4.88 0.67 -2.41
N LEU A 30 5.33 -0.31 -3.19
CA LEU A 30 6.73 -0.74 -3.22
C LEU A 30 7.58 0.26 -4.01
N PHE A 31 8.75 0.59 -3.48
CA PHE A 31 9.69 1.51 -4.12
C PHE A 31 11.12 1.26 -3.65
N ALA A 32 12.08 1.56 -4.53
CA ALA A 32 13.50 1.49 -4.20
C ALA A 32 13.97 2.84 -3.61
N HIS A 33 14.78 2.79 -2.56
CA HIS A 33 15.41 3.96 -1.96
C HIS A 33 16.80 3.59 -1.43
N GLN A 34 17.84 4.36 -1.80
CA GLN A 34 19.22 4.17 -1.32
C GLN A 34 19.73 2.71 -1.34
N GLY A 35 19.37 1.95 -2.38
CA GLY A 35 19.81 0.55 -2.56
C GLY A 35 18.98 -0.49 -1.81
N GLY A 36 17.96 -0.09 -1.02
CA GLY A 36 16.99 -0.99 -0.41
C GLY A 36 15.61 -0.92 -1.09
N MET A 37 14.81 -1.97 -0.90
CA MET A 37 13.39 -2.00 -1.32
C MET A 37 12.49 -1.77 -0.11
N PHE A 38 11.59 -0.80 -0.21
CA PHE A 38 10.69 -0.42 0.88
C PHE A 38 9.24 -0.42 0.43
N ARG A 39 8.35 -0.68 1.36
CA ARG A 39 6.92 -0.48 1.19
C ARG A 39 6.51 0.78 1.93
N ALA A 40 5.81 1.68 1.25
CA ALA A 40 5.21 2.88 1.84
C ALA A 40 4.02 2.50 2.74
N SER A 41 4.25 1.71 3.79
CA SER A 41 3.25 1.27 4.75
C SER A 41 3.18 2.23 5.94
N ALA A 42 2.08 2.16 6.69
CA ALA A 42 1.96 2.88 7.96
C ALA A 42 3.06 2.47 8.94
N GLU A 43 3.43 1.18 8.97
CA GLU A 43 4.51 0.67 9.81
C GLU A 43 5.85 1.34 9.51
N LEU A 44 6.22 1.47 8.23
CA LEU A 44 7.46 2.14 7.84
C LEU A 44 7.43 3.62 8.26
N ILE A 45 6.30 4.30 8.03
CA ILE A 45 6.14 5.72 8.40
C ILE A 45 6.25 5.93 9.90
N VAL A 46 5.61 5.07 10.70
CA VAL A 46 5.66 5.12 12.17
C VAL A 46 7.08 4.83 12.65
N LEU A 47 7.73 3.79 12.12
CA LEU A 47 9.11 3.46 12.43
C LEU A 47 10.02 4.67 12.20
N LEU A 48 10.00 5.24 11.00
CA LEU A 48 10.81 6.41 10.64
C LEU A 48 10.46 7.68 11.44
N SER A 49 9.22 7.81 11.90
CA SER A 49 8.79 8.93 12.74
C SER A 49 9.19 8.75 14.22
N SER A 50 9.46 7.52 14.65
CA SER A 50 9.86 7.21 16.03
C SER A 50 11.33 7.49 16.32
N PHE A 51 12.18 7.53 15.29
CA PHE A 51 13.59 7.90 15.40
C PHE A 51 13.83 9.39 15.21
N THR A 52 14.83 9.92 15.91
CA THR A 52 15.29 11.32 15.78
C THR A 52 16.53 11.47 14.92
N ASP A 53 17.34 10.42 14.78
CA ASP A 53 18.60 10.47 14.02
C ASP A 53 18.36 10.67 12.53
N ASP A 54 19.22 11.44 11.86
CA ASP A 54 19.10 11.67 10.42
C ASP A 54 19.39 10.43 9.58
N THR A 55 20.29 9.58 10.07
CA THR A 55 20.69 8.34 9.40
C THR A 55 20.50 7.15 10.32
N ILE A 56 19.70 6.19 9.88
CA ILE A 56 19.40 4.97 10.64
C ILE A 56 19.65 3.73 9.78
N VAL A 57 19.73 2.57 10.41
CA VAL A 57 19.79 1.28 9.71
C VAL A 57 18.49 0.54 9.99
N ILE A 58 17.75 0.20 8.93
CA ILE A 58 16.50 -0.55 9.02
C ILE A 58 16.54 -1.71 8.03
N LEU A 59 15.65 -2.69 8.22
CA LEU A 59 15.50 -3.80 7.29
C LEU A 59 14.68 -3.35 6.08
N ASP A 60 15.13 -3.73 4.89
CA ASP A 60 14.34 -3.63 3.67
C ASP A 60 13.30 -4.79 3.58
N GLU A 61 12.49 -4.82 2.52
CA GLU A 61 11.51 -5.89 2.28
C GLU A 61 12.15 -7.29 2.18
N PHE A 62 13.44 -7.36 1.79
CA PHE A 62 14.21 -8.59 1.68
C PHE A 62 15.01 -8.93 2.94
N LYS A 63 14.75 -8.23 4.06
CA LYS A 63 15.42 -8.41 5.36
C LYS A 63 16.92 -8.12 5.33
N ASN A 64 17.37 -7.28 4.40
CA ASN A 64 18.72 -6.77 4.35
C ASN A 64 18.84 -5.49 5.21
N PRO A 65 19.85 -5.39 6.08
CA PRO A 65 20.10 -4.17 6.83
C PRO A 65 20.60 -3.07 5.87
N THR A 66 19.80 -2.02 5.71
CA THR A 66 20.08 -0.92 4.79
C THR A 66 20.21 0.38 5.59
N ARG A 67 21.32 1.09 5.37
CA ARG A 67 21.53 2.43 5.92
C ARG A 67 20.77 3.44 5.08
N VAL A 68 19.89 4.22 5.72
CA VAL A 68 19.01 5.18 5.04
C VAL A 68 19.06 6.56 5.68
N ASN A 69 18.85 7.60 4.87
CA ASN A 69 18.49 8.92 5.36
C ASN A 69 17.02 8.90 5.77
N ARG A 70 16.77 8.97 7.08
CA ARG A 70 15.45 8.84 7.69
C ARG A 70 14.48 9.89 7.15
N THR A 71 14.92 11.15 7.06
CA THR A 71 14.06 12.28 6.66
C THR A 71 13.61 12.15 5.22
N ASN A 72 14.53 11.84 4.30
CA ASN A 72 14.22 11.66 2.88
C ASN A 72 13.29 10.46 2.67
N LEU A 73 13.62 9.31 3.28
CA LEU A 73 12.80 8.12 3.17
C LEU A 73 11.40 8.33 3.78
N LEU A 74 11.29 9.05 4.90
CA LEU A 74 10.01 9.37 5.54
C LEU A 74 9.14 10.26 4.64
N GLN A 75 9.74 11.26 3.99
CA GLN A 75 9.03 12.14 3.08
C GLN A 75 8.51 11.36 1.86
N GLU A 76 9.37 10.55 1.22
CA GLU A 76 8.98 9.72 0.08
C GLU A 76 7.89 8.69 0.46
N ALA A 77 8.05 8.03 1.62
CA ALA A 77 7.07 7.07 2.12
C ALA A 77 5.71 7.74 2.38
N LYS A 78 5.67 8.90 3.04
CA LYS A 78 4.42 9.64 3.30
C LYS A 78 3.74 10.06 2.00
N GLN A 79 4.50 10.62 1.07
CA GLN A 79 3.97 11.06 -0.22
C GLN A 79 3.34 9.89 -0.98
N ARG A 80 4.12 8.82 -1.19
CA ARG A 80 3.65 7.65 -1.92
C ARG A 80 2.47 6.95 -1.22
N HIS A 81 2.51 6.86 0.11
CA HIS A 81 1.41 6.30 0.89
C HIS A 81 0.11 7.06 0.66
N GLN A 82 0.16 8.39 0.78
CA GLN A 82 -1.02 9.23 0.61
C GLN A 82 -1.52 9.22 -0.84
N GLU A 83 -0.61 9.32 -1.83
CA GLU A 83 -0.96 9.25 -3.24
C GLU A 83 -1.67 7.92 -3.59
N MET A 84 -1.12 6.79 -3.13
CA MET A 84 -1.70 5.47 -3.44
C MET A 84 -3.02 5.24 -2.71
N LEU A 85 -3.15 5.63 -1.44
CA LEU A 85 -4.41 5.49 -0.71
C LEU A 85 -5.50 6.42 -1.24
N ASN A 86 -5.17 7.64 -1.65
CA ASN A 86 -6.13 8.54 -2.28
C ASN A 86 -6.65 7.95 -3.60
N ALA A 87 -5.74 7.45 -4.45
CA ALA A 87 -6.11 6.81 -5.70
C ALA A 87 -6.97 5.56 -5.47
N TRP A 88 -6.63 4.75 -4.46
CA TRP A 88 -7.42 3.59 -4.09
C TRP A 88 -8.83 3.99 -3.61
N SER A 89 -8.95 4.98 -2.72
CA SER A 89 -10.25 5.46 -2.23
C SER A 89 -11.17 5.85 -3.39
N VAL A 90 -10.66 6.64 -4.34
CA VAL A 90 -11.45 7.08 -5.51
C VAL A 90 -11.92 5.90 -6.37
N GLU A 91 -11.05 4.93 -6.63
CA GLU A 91 -11.39 3.75 -7.43
C GLU A 91 -12.40 2.84 -6.71
N LEU A 92 -12.26 2.68 -5.39
CA LEU A 92 -13.18 1.91 -4.55
C LEU A 92 -14.58 2.55 -4.48
N ASP A 93 -14.65 3.88 -4.37
CA ASP A 93 -15.91 4.63 -4.39
C ASP A 93 -16.60 4.50 -5.76
N GLY A 94 -15.83 4.53 -6.84
CA GLY A 94 -16.31 4.28 -8.20
C GLY A 94 -16.94 2.89 -8.36
N MET A 95 -16.31 1.84 -7.81
CA MET A 95 -16.86 0.48 -7.81
C MET A 95 -18.15 0.36 -6.99
N SER A 96 -18.29 1.15 -5.92
CA SER A 96 -19.47 1.13 -5.05
C SER A 96 -20.66 1.87 -5.67
N THR A 97 -20.39 2.88 -6.49
CA THR A 97 -21.40 3.71 -7.18
C THR A 97 -21.97 3.02 -8.43
N GLN A 98 -21.25 2.06 -9.03
CA GLN A 98 -21.74 1.24 -10.15
C GLN A 98 -22.68 0.08 -9.71
N ARG A 99 -23.13 0.08 -8.46
CA ARG A 99 -24.19 -0.81 -7.93
C ARG A 99 -25.58 -0.30 -8.28
#